data_AF-A0A158AVI0-F1
#
_entry.id   AF-A0A158AVI0-F1
#
_cell.length_a   1.000
_cell.length_b   1.000
_cell.length_c   1.000
_cell.angle_alpha   90.00
_cell.angle_beta   90.00
_cell.angle_gamma   90.00
#
_symmetry.space_group_name_H-M   'P 1'
#
loop_
_entity.id
_entity.type
_entity.pdbx_description
1 polymer ?
#
loop_
_entity_poly.entity_id
_entity_poly.type
_entity_poly.pdbx_seq_one_letter_code
_entity_poly.pdbx_strand_id
1 'polypeptide(L)'
;MANVFSDIDVIRSSIRERWGIVDWDKYFPWWRRPSNVRLLIYADGGVHLQGGSFLGMQYVYNLLKSRAYTYVHFSVSFVHRDGTDPTATIQGAKKLTDLDIMNNYDEIWFFGQNSIPDLTPDELTLLDTFMAAPKQGGVLATGDHASLGRAIAGQIRRAGKMRLYPAPDSIAPGWNTTIVEGPDTNTTYDFDDQSDDTPQQIRYRRYVVSQTGAFLRTRPHPLLCGPDGPIDVLCDHEHEGEALAPTPVPGDPDWPSKAGYQEPPEVIAWGRIKDPAATKHGQEIGVISAYDGHNVDVGRISADSTWHHWFDINLTGIAALPSPYAGFDDTPAGRLALKKLDAYFLNTGVWLAPPARQVEMRNAAWWSILWTNYIVELSGATSIIQLGAAAIDALGRRSSRCMTSQFILDVPIIKSKIPKWEWPMWLDKLRLIEFPLEQFVAGGILQRLMHDFGVTARQTRFPVAPPNDEQFGRAIDQGAEAGLHELARYYREDMAQLNELLERHLSDARIEEEEVIAQK
;
A
#
# COMPACT_ATOMS: atom_id res chain seq x y z
N MET A 1 -34.95 -16.29 11.94
CA MET A 1 -34.84 -15.59 10.64
C MET A 1 -33.61 -16.14 9.97
N ALA A 2 -33.76 -16.77 8.80
CA ALA A 2 -32.63 -17.35 8.09
C ALA A 2 -31.70 -16.22 7.65
N ASN A 3 -30.45 -16.28 8.09
CA ASN A 3 -29.44 -15.26 7.84
C ASN A 3 -29.31 -14.99 6.34
N VAL A 4 -29.65 -13.78 5.93
CA VAL A 4 -29.31 -13.28 4.60
C VAL A 4 -27.84 -12.84 4.64
N PHE A 5 -26.95 -13.79 4.93
CA PHE A 5 -25.52 -13.54 4.79
C PHE A 5 -25.21 -13.59 3.30
N SER A 6 -24.46 -12.59 2.84
CA SER A 6 -23.92 -12.52 1.49
C SER A 6 -23.35 -13.89 1.11
N ASP A 7 -24.03 -14.55 0.17
CA ASP A 7 -23.60 -15.82 -0.39
C ASP A 7 -22.14 -15.64 -0.83
N ILE A 8 -21.24 -16.49 -0.34
CA ILE A 8 -19.80 -16.38 -0.62
C ILE A 8 -19.54 -16.37 -2.14
N ASP A 9 -20.41 -17.02 -2.92
CA ASP A 9 -20.33 -17.01 -4.37
C ASP A 9 -20.76 -15.66 -4.96
N VAL A 10 -21.70 -14.94 -4.35
CA VAL A 10 -22.06 -13.56 -4.70
C VAL A 10 -20.89 -12.61 -4.41
N ILE A 11 -20.28 -12.67 -3.22
CA ILE A 11 -19.08 -11.87 -2.88
C ILE A 11 -17.98 -12.11 -3.92
N ARG A 12 -17.68 -13.38 -4.20
CA ARG A 12 -16.61 -13.74 -5.15
C ARG A 12 -16.92 -13.30 -6.57
N SER A 13 -18.16 -13.43 -7.01
CA SER A 13 -18.59 -12.99 -8.34
C SER A 13 -18.43 -11.47 -8.47
N SER A 14 -18.91 -10.73 -7.47
CA SER A 14 -18.83 -9.28 -7.39
C SER A 14 -17.37 -8.77 -7.42
N ILE A 15 -16.48 -9.37 -6.62
CA ILE A 15 -15.05 -9.05 -6.64
C ILE A 15 -14.43 -9.33 -8.02
N ARG A 16 -14.73 -10.51 -8.62
CA ARG A 16 -14.20 -10.87 -9.94
C ARG A 16 -14.63 -9.90 -11.02
N GLU A 17 -15.90 -9.47 -10.99
CA GLU A 17 -16.44 -8.49 -11.92
C GLU A 17 -15.77 -7.12 -11.75
N ARG A 18 -15.72 -6.57 -10.52
CA ARG A 18 -15.10 -5.25 -10.25
C ARG A 18 -13.63 -5.18 -10.62
N TRP A 19 -12.90 -6.28 -10.44
CA TRP A 19 -11.45 -6.35 -10.69
C TRP A 19 -11.06 -6.97 -12.03
N GLY A 20 -12.02 -7.47 -12.81
CA GLY A 20 -11.74 -8.14 -14.08
C GLY A 20 -10.81 -9.36 -13.91
N ILE A 21 -10.99 -10.13 -12.84
CA ILE A 21 -10.10 -11.24 -12.50
C ILE A 21 -10.26 -12.36 -13.52
N VAL A 22 -9.15 -12.72 -14.17
CA VAL A 22 -9.08 -13.83 -15.11
C VAL A 22 -8.39 -15.04 -14.49
N ASP A 23 -8.69 -16.22 -15.01
CA ASP A 23 -8.02 -17.47 -14.62
C ASP A 23 -6.59 -17.52 -15.20
N TRP A 24 -5.65 -16.92 -14.46
CA TRP A 24 -4.27 -16.76 -14.90
C TRP A 24 -3.58 -18.08 -15.20
N ASP A 25 -3.84 -19.12 -14.41
CA ASP A 25 -3.17 -20.42 -14.58
C ASP A 25 -3.64 -21.10 -15.86
N LYS A 26 -4.88 -20.84 -16.28
CA LYS A 26 -5.44 -21.29 -17.56
C LYS A 26 -4.96 -20.46 -18.76
N TYR A 27 -4.96 -19.13 -18.66
CA TYR A 27 -4.68 -18.25 -19.82
C TYR A 27 -3.20 -17.92 -19.99
N PHE A 28 -2.40 -18.01 -18.93
CA PHE A 28 -1.01 -17.59 -18.90
C PHE A 28 -0.10 -18.55 -18.11
N PRO A 29 -0.08 -19.86 -18.43
CA PRO A 29 0.68 -20.87 -17.67
C PRO A 29 2.21 -20.65 -17.67
N TRP A 30 2.73 -19.84 -18.59
CA TRP A 30 4.15 -19.44 -18.66
C TRP A 30 4.47 -18.20 -17.83
N TRP A 31 3.47 -17.56 -17.22
CA TRP A 31 3.73 -16.45 -16.32
C TRP A 31 4.40 -16.95 -15.06
N ARG A 32 5.31 -16.13 -14.55
CA ARG A 32 5.91 -16.33 -13.25
C ARG A 32 4.79 -16.31 -12.21
N ARG A 33 4.78 -17.32 -11.35
CA ARG A 33 3.81 -17.39 -10.25
C ARG A 33 3.94 -16.11 -9.41
N PRO A 34 2.81 -15.54 -8.97
CA PRO A 34 2.84 -14.39 -8.07
C PRO A 34 3.57 -14.75 -6.77
N SER A 35 4.08 -13.72 -6.09
CA SER A 35 4.60 -13.86 -4.74
C SER A 35 3.50 -14.36 -3.82
N ASN A 36 3.79 -15.37 -3.00
CA ASN A 36 2.83 -15.86 -2.00
C ASN A 36 3.08 -15.19 -0.64
N VAL A 37 2.22 -14.26 -0.27
CA VAL A 37 2.25 -13.61 1.06
C VAL A 37 1.34 -14.38 2.00
N ARG A 38 1.90 -14.84 3.11
CA ARG A 38 1.15 -15.62 4.10
C ARG A 38 0.72 -14.71 5.23
N LEU A 39 -0.58 -14.58 5.42
CA LEU A 39 -1.19 -13.61 6.30
C LEU A 39 -1.96 -14.34 7.39
N LEU A 40 -1.74 -13.92 8.64
CA LEU A 40 -2.54 -14.33 9.79
C LEU A 40 -3.45 -13.19 10.23
N ILE A 41 -4.76 -13.36 10.13
CA ILE A 41 -5.76 -12.54 10.83
C ILE A 41 -5.91 -13.13 12.23
N TYR A 42 -5.52 -12.36 13.25
CA TYR A 42 -5.54 -12.75 14.67
C TYR A 42 -6.58 -11.89 15.40
N ALA A 43 -7.68 -12.55 15.81
CA ALA A 43 -8.86 -11.89 16.34
C ALA A 43 -9.20 -12.32 17.77
N ASP A 44 -9.98 -11.53 18.49
CA ASP A 44 -10.56 -11.90 19.79
C ASP A 44 -11.97 -11.31 20.01
N GLY A 45 -12.61 -11.70 21.12
CA GLY A 45 -13.93 -11.18 21.50
C GLY A 45 -15.04 -11.63 20.55
N GLY A 46 -15.79 -10.67 19.99
CA GLY A 46 -16.89 -10.90 19.03
C GLY A 46 -16.48 -10.76 17.57
N VAL A 47 -15.18 -10.64 17.28
CA VAL A 47 -14.65 -10.56 15.92
C VAL A 47 -14.56 -11.96 15.31
N HIS A 48 -15.49 -12.29 14.43
CA HIS A 48 -15.56 -13.60 13.77
C HIS A 48 -15.26 -13.49 12.26
N LEU A 49 -14.84 -14.60 11.65
CA LEU A 49 -14.68 -14.69 10.21
C LEU A 49 -16.04 -14.61 9.51
N GLN A 50 -17.05 -15.33 10.01
CA GLN A 50 -18.41 -15.31 9.49
C GLN A 50 -19.41 -15.06 10.62
N GLY A 51 -20.33 -14.10 10.40
CA GLY A 51 -21.32 -13.72 11.39
C GLY A 51 -20.70 -12.98 12.58
N GLY A 52 -21.13 -13.32 13.80
CA GLY A 52 -20.73 -12.56 14.99
C GLY A 52 -21.45 -11.21 15.07
N SER A 53 -20.96 -10.32 15.94
CA SER A 53 -21.62 -9.03 16.23
C SER A 53 -21.58 -8.03 15.07
N PHE A 54 -20.74 -8.29 14.07
CA PHE A 54 -20.43 -7.35 12.98
C PHE A 54 -20.55 -7.99 11.59
N LEU A 55 -21.33 -9.07 11.48
CA LEU A 55 -21.54 -9.89 10.28
C LEU A 55 -20.31 -10.63 9.72
N GLY A 56 -19.11 -10.29 10.21
CA GLY A 56 -17.88 -11.04 10.01
C GLY A 56 -16.87 -10.27 9.18
N MET A 57 -15.93 -11.01 8.60
CA MET A 57 -14.85 -10.51 7.75
C MET A 57 -14.76 -11.27 6.42
N GLN A 58 -15.87 -11.88 5.98
CA GLN A 58 -15.86 -12.77 4.82
C GLN A 58 -15.49 -12.01 3.56
N TYR A 59 -15.93 -10.75 3.44
CA TYR A 59 -15.66 -9.93 2.28
C TYR A 59 -14.14 -9.71 2.12
N VAL A 60 -13.47 -9.16 3.13
CA VAL A 60 -12.01 -8.91 3.10
C VAL A 60 -11.24 -10.23 2.94
N TYR A 61 -11.64 -11.28 3.63
CA TYR A 61 -11.03 -12.60 3.52
C TYR A 61 -11.06 -13.14 2.07
N ASN A 62 -12.20 -13.02 1.38
CA ASN A 62 -12.33 -13.48 0.00
C ASN A 62 -11.63 -12.53 -0.99
N LEU A 63 -11.62 -11.22 -0.74
CA LEU A 63 -10.89 -10.26 -1.55
C LEU A 63 -9.39 -10.55 -1.57
N LEU A 64 -8.77 -10.75 -0.42
CA LEU A 64 -7.34 -11.06 -0.34
C LEU A 64 -7.01 -12.34 -1.13
N LYS A 65 -7.88 -13.35 -1.07
CA LYS A 65 -7.68 -14.62 -1.78
C LYS A 65 -8.01 -14.56 -3.27
N SER A 66 -8.59 -13.46 -3.76
CA SER A 66 -9.13 -13.36 -5.12
C SER A 66 -8.07 -13.31 -6.24
N ARG A 67 -6.82 -12.95 -5.93
CA ARG A 67 -5.76 -12.60 -6.92
C ARG A 67 -6.13 -11.39 -7.79
N ALA A 68 -6.80 -10.39 -7.21
CA ALA A 68 -7.06 -9.09 -7.85
C ALA A 68 -5.79 -8.41 -8.39
N TYR A 69 -4.67 -8.53 -7.67
CA TYR A 69 -3.35 -8.11 -8.14
C TYR A 69 -2.56 -9.29 -8.73
N THR A 70 -2.07 -9.13 -9.96
CA THR A 70 -1.44 -10.22 -10.72
C THR A 70 -0.09 -10.69 -10.18
N TYR A 71 0.58 -9.85 -9.39
CA TYR A 71 1.94 -10.08 -8.87
C TYR A 71 1.96 -10.67 -7.45
N VAL A 72 0.80 -10.80 -6.79
CA VAL A 72 0.70 -11.32 -5.42
C VAL A 72 -0.48 -12.29 -5.28
N HIS A 73 -0.29 -13.31 -4.44
CA HIS A 73 -1.32 -14.19 -3.95
C HIS A 73 -1.25 -14.20 -2.43
N PHE A 74 -2.39 -14.00 -1.76
CA PHE A 74 -2.46 -14.05 -0.31
C PHE A 74 -2.97 -15.42 0.16
N SER A 75 -2.14 -16.10 0.95
CA SER A 75 -2.56 -17.25 1.75
C SER A 75 -3.02 -16.76 3.11
N VAL A 76 -4.34 -16.69 3.30
CA VAL A 76 -4.95 -16.09 4.50
C VAL A 76 -5.42 -17.17 5.47
N SER A 77 -4.87 -17.13 6.69
CA SER A 77 -5.37 -17.84 7.85
C SER A 77 -6.10 -16.87 8.76
N PHE A 78 -7.25 -17.28 9.28
CA PHE A 78 -7.98 -16.64 10.37
C PHE A 78 -7.94 -17.52 11.61
N VAL A 79 -7.63 -16.92 12.77
CA VAL A 79 -7.67 -17.57 14.07
C VAL A 79 -8.33 -16.66 15.10
N HIS A 80 -9.11 -17.28 15.98
CA HIS A 80 -9.71 -16.61 17.12
C HIS A 80 -8.96 -16.99 18.40
N ARG A 81 -8.42 -16.01 19.12
CA ARG A 81 -7.59 -16.21 20.32
C ARG A 81 -8.29 -17.09 21.35
N ASP A 82 -9.57 -16.78 21.60
CA ASP A 82 -10.39 -17.48 22.59
C ASP A 82 -11.08 -18.74 22.03
N GLY A 83 -10.94 -19.01 20.72
CA GLY A 83 -11.57 -20.17 20.06
C GLY A 83 -13.10 -20.12 19.99
N THR A 84 -13.70 -18.93 20.13
CA THR A 84 -15.17 -18.75 20.13
C THR A 84 -15.77 -18.68 18.74
N ASP A 85 -14.97 -18.43 17.70
CA ASP A 85 -15.41 -18.45 16.32
C ASP A 85 -15.33 -19.88 15.73
N PRO A 86 -16.45 -20.58 15.54
CA PRO A 86 -16.45 -21.92 14.94
C PRO A 86 -16.11 -21.90 13.45
N THR A 87 -16.14 -20.73 12.80
CA THR A 87 -15.86 -20.56 11.37
C THR A 87 -14.40 -20.22 11.09
N ALA A 88 -13.59 -20.01 12.13
CA ALA A 88 -12.16 -19.74 11.99
C ALA A 88 -11.43 -20.84 11.20
N THR A 89 -10.49 -20.45 10.32
CA THR A 89 -9.74 -21.44 9.54
C THR A 89 -8.77 -22.27 10.39
N ILE A 90 -8.35 -21.73 11.53
CA ILE A 90 -7.58 -22.42 12.55
C ILE A 90 -8.46 -22.55 13.78
N GLN A 91 -8.79 -23.79 14.12
CA GLN A 91 -9.80 -24.12 15.13
C GLN A 91 -9.23 -24.14 16.56
N GLY A 92 -10.11 -23.80 17.51
CA GLY A 92 -9.82 -23.78 18.94
C GLY A 92 -9.08 -22.52 19.40
N ALA A 93 -8.95 -22.37 20.72
CA ALA A 93 -8.21 -21.27 21.32
C ALA A 93 -6.72 -21.40 20.99
N LYS A 94 -6.12 -20.30 20.51
CA LYS A 94 -4.72 -20.24 20.10
C LYS A 94 -4.10 -18.92 20.51
N LYS A 95 -3.00 -19.01 21.25
CA LYS A 95 -2.08 -17.88 21.45
C LYS A 95 -1.12 -17.80 20.26
N LEU A 96 -0.43 -16.68 20.10
CA LEU A 96 0.57 -16.54 19.04
C LEU A 96 1.69 -17.59 19.13
N THR A 97 2.06 -17.98 20.35
CA THR A 97 3.06 -19.03 20.61
C THR A 97 2.66 -20.41 20.10
N ASP A 98 1.38 -20.65 19.79
CA ASP A 98 0.87 -21.94 19.32
C ASP A 98 0.88 -22.08 17.79
N LEU A 99 1.23 -21.02 17.05
CA LEU A 99 0.97 -20.91 15.60
C LEU A 99 2.22 -20.99 14.71
N ASP A 100 3.41 -21.13 15.30
CA ASP A 100 4.71 -21.05 14.60
C ASP A 100 4.77 -19.89 13.59
N ILE A 101 4.56 -18.67 14.12
CA ILE A 101 4.39 -17.49 13.27
C ILE A 101 5.64 -17.12 12.46
N MET A 102 6.82 -17.51 12.95
CA MET A 102 8.09 -17.24 12.27
C MET A 102 8.18 -17.94 10.93
N ASN A 103 7.74 -19.20 10.88
CA ASN A 103 7.86 -20.02 9.70
C ASN A 103 6.63 -19.92 8.80
N ASN A 104 5.43 -19.77 9.36
CA ASN A 104 4.18 -19.90 8.60
C ASN A 104 3.63 -18.59 8.05
N TYR A 105 4.00 -17.44 8.62
CA TYR A 105 3.42 -16.16 8.23
C TYR A 105 4.49 -15.15 7.85
N ASP A 106 4.11 -14.21 7.00
CA ASP A 106 4.90 -13.06 6.58
C ASP A 106 4.31 -11.77 7.17
N GLU A 107 3.01 -11.79 7.51
CA GLU A 107 2.30 -10.69 8.18
C GLU A 107 1.29 -11.18 9.22
N ILE A 108 0.99 -10.32 10.20
CA ILE A 108 -0.05 -10.55 11.20
C ILE A 108 -0.93 -9.31 11.31
N TRP A 109 -2.23 -9.51 11.19
CA TRP A 109 -3.24 -8.47 11.26
C TRP A 109 -4.10 -8.66 12.50
N PHE A 110 -4.04 -7.71 13.42
CA PHE A 110 -4.72 -7.78 14.71
C PHE A 110 -6.08 -7.09 14.64
N PHE A 111 -7.14 -7.85 14.95
CA PHE A 111 -8.52 -7.38 15.05
C PHE A 111 -9.08 -7.72 16.43
N GLY A 112 -8.80 -6.84 17.39
CA GLY A 112 -9.18 -7.07 18.78
C GLY A 112 -10.42 -6.28 19.16
N GLN A 113 -11.35 -6.94 19.84
CA GLN A 113 -12.44 -6.27 20.55
C GLN A 113 -12.11 -6.13 22.03
N ASN A 114 -11.45 -7.11 22.64
CA ASN A 114 -11.27 -7.09 24.10
C ASN A 114 -10.27 -6.01 24.56
N SER A 115 -10.47 -5.52 25.79
CA SER A 115 -9.52 -4.63 26.47
C SER A 115 -8.52 -5.36 27.35
N ILE A 116 -8.84 -6.60 27.74
CA ILE A 116 -8.04 -7.55 28.53
C ILE A 116 -8.47 -9.00 28.20
N PRO A 117 -7.66 -10.04 28.47
CA PRO A 117 -6.29 -9.97 28.96
C PRO A 117 -5.28 -9.61 27.87
N ASP A 118 -4.20 -8.94 28.28
CA ASP A 118 -3.12 -8.57 27.38
C ASP A 118 -2.42 -9.79 26.74
N LEU A 119 -1.63 -9.57 25.69
CA LEU A 119 -0.66 -10.54 25.20
C LEU A 119 0.31 -10.95 26.33
N THR A 120 0.71 -12.22 26.36
CA THR A 120 1.73 -12.64 27.33
C THR A 120 3.12 -12.08 26.96
N PRO A 121 4.06 -11.99 27.93
CA PRO A 121 5.44 -11.60 27.63
C PRO A 121 6.12 -12.45 26.54
N ASP A 122 5.79 -13.74 26.47
CA ASP A 122 6.30 -14.64 25.44
C ASP A 122 5.72 -14.33 24.06
N GLU A 123 4.43 -14.00 23.97
CA GLU A 123 3.80 -13.54 22.73
C GLU A 123 4.44 -12.24 22.23
N LEU A 124 4.71 -11.29 23.13
CA LEU A 124 5.38 -10.02 22.78
C LEU A 124 6.83 -10.23 22.32
N THR A 125 7.59 -11.09 23.01
CA THR A 125 8.97 -11.42 22.62
C THR A 125 9.03 -12.10 21.25
N LEU A 126 8.07 -12.97 20.97
CA LEU A 126 7.92 -13.63 19.68
C LEU A 126 7.58 -12.62 18.58
N LEU A 127 6.71 -11.64 18.84
CA LEU A 127 6.39 -10.57 17.89
C LEU A 127 7.58 -9.63 17.63
N ASP A 128 8.35 -9.29 18.66
CA ASP A 128 9.58 -8.51 18.49
C ASP A 128 10.56 -9.23 17.56
N THR A 129 10.70 -10.55 17.72
CA THR A 129 11.53 -11.41 16.86
C THR A 129 10.96 -11.50 15.44
N PHE A 130 9.65 -11.61 15.29
CA PHE A 130 8.97 -11.67 14.00
C PHE A 130 9.19 -10.39 13.19
N MET A 131 9.14 -9.24 13.83
CA MET A 131 9.37 -7.94 13.20
C MET A 131 10.84 -7.61 12.97
N ALA A 132 11.78 -8.23 13.69
CA ALA A 132 13.21 -7.97 13.53
C ALA A 132 13.77 -8.58 12.24
N ALA A 133 14.91 -8.06 11.76
CA ALA A 133 15.71 -8.74 10.75
C ALA A 133 16.16 -10.14 11.24
N PRO A 134 16.27 -11.14 10.34
CA PRO A 134 16.07 -11.05 8.90
C PRO A 134 14.61 -11.20 8.44
N LYS A 135 13.67 -11.47 9.35
CA LYS A 135 12.28 -11.78 8.99
C LYS A 135 11.52 -10.53 8.51
N GLN A 136 11.64 -9.44 9.25
CA GLN A 136 10.97 -8.15 8.96
C GLN A 136 9.46 -8.31 8.69
N GLY A 137 8.79 -9.15 9.49
CA GLY A 137 7.36 -9.42 9.35
C GLY A 137 6.51 -8.17 9.55
N GLY A 138 5.47 -8.03 8.72
CA GLY A 138 4.58 -6.87 8.74
C GLY A 138 3.44 -7.00 9.76
N VAL A 139 2.99 -5.86 10.30
CA VAL A 139 1.89 -5.81 11.28
C VAL A 139 0.82 -4.79 10.86
N LEU A 140 -0.45 -5.23 10.87
CA LEU A 140 -1.60 -4.34 10.91
C LEU A 140 -2.16 -4.34 12.33
N ALA A 141 -2.32 -3.16 12.93
CA ALA A 141 -2.95 -3.00 14.23
C ALA A 141 -4.25 -2.21 14.11
N THR A 142 -5.35 -2.82 14.54
CA THR A 142 -6.66 -2.18 14.67
C THR A 142 -7.11 -2.20 16.15
N GLY A 143 -8.38 -1.92 16.41
CA GLY A 143 -8.98 -1.54 17.69
C GLY A 143 -10.14 -0.58 17.41
N ASP A 144 -10.74 0.03 18.42
CA ASP A 144 -11.85 0.98 18.21
C ASP A 144 -11.89 2.04 19.34
N HIS A 145 -13.05 2.64 19.62
CA HIS A 145 -13.26 3.53 20.77
C HIS A 145 -12.86 2.92 22.13
N ALA A 146 -12.75 3.79 23.14
CA ALA A 146 -12.38 3.44 24.49
C ALA A 146 -11.12 2.54 24.53
N SER A 147 -11.19 1.36 25.13
CA SER A 147 -10.07 0.41 25.21
C SER A 147 -10.23 -0.81 24.30
N LEU A 148 -11.10 -0.76 23.29
CA LEU A 148 -11.35 -1.91 22.41
C LEU A 148 -10.11 -2.20 21.55
N GLY A 149 -9.69 -3.47 21.55
CA GLY A 149 -8.49 -3.95 20.85
C GLY A 149 -7.18 -3.81 21.63
N ARG A 150 -7.19 -3.11 22.77
CA ARG A 150 -6.00 -2.94 23.63
C ARG A 150 -5.38 -4.28 24.04
N ALA A 151 -6.20 -5.32 24.26
CA ALA A 151 -5.75 -6.63 24.71
C ALA A 151 -4.69 -7.27 23.80
N ILE A 152 -4.86 -7.16 22.47
CA ILE A 152 -3.99 -7.83 21.51
C ILE A 152 -3.10 -6.87 20.73
N ALA A 153 -3.42 -5.58 20.66
CA ALA A 153 -2.62 -4.59 19.91
C ALA A 153 -1.87 -3.59 20.80
N GLY A 154 -2.40 -3.27 22.00
CA GLY A 154 -1.95 -2.13 22.79
C GLY A 154 -0.53 -2.25 23.37
N GLN A 155 -0.01 -3.47 23.52
CA GLN A 155 1.33 -3.73 24.05
C GLN A 155 2.37 -4.08 22.98
N ILE A 156 1.97 -4.20 21.71
CA ILE A 156 2.91 -4.53 20.64
C ILE A 156 3.89 -3.37 20.48
N ARG A 157 5.19 -3.66 20.52
CA ARG A 157 6.24 -2.64 20.39
C ARG A 157 6.04 -1.82 19.11
N ARG A 158 6.07 -0.49 19.24
CA ARG A 158 5.71 0.52 18.22
C ARG A 158 4.23 0.53 17.81
N ALA A 159 3.66 -0.60 17.39
CA ALA A 159 2.29 -0.64 16.87
C ALA A 159 1.27 -0.21 17.93
N GLY A 160 1.44 -0.62 19.19
CA GLY A 160 0.60 -0.17 20.31
C GLY A 160 0.72 1.32 20.63
N LYS A 161 1.79 1.99 20.18
CA LYS A 161 1.98 3.45 20.30
C LYS A 161 1.43 4.22 19.09
N MET A 162 1.09 3.52 18.00
CA MET A 162 0.52 4.11 16.78
C MET A 162 -1.01 4.17 16.81
N ARG A 163 -1.62 3.83 17.95
CA ARG A 163 -3.04 4.01 18.23
C ARG A 163 -3.22 4.67 19.59
N LEU A 164 -4.31 5.41 19.74
CA LEU A 164 -4.69 5.99 21.03
C LEU A 164 -5.40 4.95 21.90
N TYR A 165 -4.91 4.75 23.13
CA TYR A 165 -5.56 3.92 24.15
C TYR A 165 -5.54 4.61 25.53
N PRO A 166 -6.68 4.77 26.22
CA PRO A 166 -8.02 4.66 25.65
C PRO A 166 -8.26 5.75 24.59
N ALA A 167 -8.91 5.40 23.49
CA ALA A 167 -9.51 6.34 22.54
C ALA A 167 -10.74 7.01 23.18
N PRO A 168 -11.31 8.07 22.56
CA PRO A 168 -12.56 8.66 23.02
C PRO A 168 -13.68 7.60 23.15
N ASP A 169 -14.65 7.88 24.02
CA ASP A 169 -15.73 6.94 24.34
C ASP A 169 -16.77 6.85 23.21
N SER A 170 -17.66 5.86 23.27
CA SER A 170 -18.77 5.62 22.32
C SER A 170 -20.01 6.47 22.60
N ILE A 171 -19.88 7.55 23.37
CA ILE A 171 -21.03 8.37 23.76
C ILE A 171 -20.76 9.85 23.58
N ALA A 172 -21.80 10.56 23.15
CA ALA A 172 -21.80 12.01 23.13
C ALA A 172 -21.58 12.60 24.55
N PRO A 173 -20.91 13.76 24.66
CA PRO A 173 -20.32 14.53 23.58
C PRO A 173 -18.86 14.13 23.31
N GLY A 174 -18.37 13.01 23.86
CA GLY A 174 -16.95 12.63 23.82
C GLY A 174 -16.52 11.92 22.54
N TRP A 175 -17.45 11.32 21.81
CA TRP A 175 -17.15 10.45 20.68
C TRP A 175 -16.48 11.13 19.50
N ASN A 176 -15.91 10.29 18.64
CA ASN A 176 -15.46 10.66 17.30
C ASN A 176 -16.34 9.90 16.30
N THR A 177 -17.44 10.48 15.84
CA THR A 177 -18.25 9.86 14.78
C THR A 177 -17.85 10.40 13.42
N THR A 178 -17.47 9.49 12.54
CA THR A 178 -17.18 9.74 11.13
C THR A 178 -18.38 9.45 10.23
N ILE A 179 -19.49 8.95 10.81
CA ILE A 179 -20.75 8.63 10.10
C ILE A 179 -21.19 9.80 9.24
N VAL A 180 -21.57 9.47 8.00
CA VAL A 180 -22.27 10.35 7.09
C VAL A 180 -23.77 10.13 7.28
N GLU A 181 -24.53 11.21 7.35
CA GLU A 181 -25.98 11.13 7.54
C GLU A 181 -26.63 10.31 6.41
N GLY A 182 -27.35 9.26 6.80
CA GLY A 182 -27.96 8.32 5.87
C GLY A 182 -29.31 8.78 5.31
N PRO A 183 -30.03 7.87 4.64
CA PRO A 183 -31.23 8.22 3.86
C PRO A 183 -32.52 8.35 4.68
N ASP A 184 -32.51 7.97 5.96
CA ASP A 184 -33.70 7.94 6.80
C ASP A 184 -34.16 9.34 7.22
N THR A 185 -35.42 9.66 6.88
CA THR A 185 -35.98 10.96 7.24
C THR A 185 -36.22 11.04 8.75
N ASN A 186 -35.70 12.10 9.39
CA ASN A 186 -35.82 12.40 10.84
C ASN A 186 -34.90 11.63 11.78
N THR A 187 -33.94 10.86 11.25
CA THR A 187 -32.75 10.44 12.00
C THR A 187 -31.58 11.34 11.61
N THR A 188 -30.55 11.41 12.45
CA THR A 188 -29.35 12.22 12.18
C THR A 188 -28.16 11.46 12.74
N TYR A 189 -27.29 10.98 11.86
CA TYR A 189 -26.15 10.11 12.19
C TYR A 189 -26.57 8.85 12.95
N ASP A 190 -27.48 8.06 12.37
CA ASP A 190 -27.94 6.81 12.99
C ASP A 190 -26.86 5.72 12.90
N PHE A 191 -26.84 4.78 13.85
CA PHE A 191 -25.89 3.67 13.85
C PHE A 191 -26.00 2.83 12.58
N ASP A 192 -27.19 2.65 12.02
CA ASP A 192 -27.38 1.83 10.82
C ASP A 192 -26.85 2.53 9.55
N ASP A 193 -26.63 3.86 9.57
CA ASP A 193 -26.07 4.62 8.45
C ASP A 193 -24.69 4.08 8.01
N GLN A 194 -23.90 3.52 8.94
CA GLN A 194 -22.61 2.91 8.62
C GLN A 194 -22.69 1.67 7.70
N SER A 195 -23.91 1.17 7.45
CA SER A 195 -24.20 -0.02 6.63
C SER A 195 -24.72 0.35 5.23
N ASP A 196 -24.77 1.63 4.90
CA ASP A 196 -25.19 2.13 3.59
C ASP A 196 -24.04 2.12 2.56
N ASP A 197 -24.20 2.83 1.44
CA ASP A 197 -23.19 2.94 0.37
C ASP A 197 -22.43 4.28 0.36
N THR A 198 -22.55 5.08 1.42
CA THR A 198 -21.98 6.41 1.56
C THR A 198 -20.72 6.38 2.43
N PRO A 199 -19.52 6.52 1.85
CA PRO A 199 -18.30 6.44 2.64
C PRO A 199 -17.95 7.79 3.30
N GLN A 200 -17.17 7.76 4.38
CA GLN A 200 -16.47 8.96 4.84
C GLN A 200 -15.40 9.37 3.82
N GLN A 201 -15.34 10.67 3.53
CA GLN A 201 -14.24 11.27 2.77
C GLN A 201 -13.05 11.50 3.69
N ILE A 202 -11.87 11.04 3.28
CA ILE A 202 -10.62 11.24 4.02
C ILE A 202 -9.70 12.24 3.31
N ARG A 203 -9.02 13.06 4.10
CA ARG A 203 -7.86 13.78 3.60
C ARG A 203 -6.65 12.87 3.71
N TYR A 204 -5.89 12.70 2.62
CA TYR A 204 -4.65 11.93 2.65
C TYR A 204 -3.41 12.83 2.54
N ARG A 205 -2.27 12.33 3.04
CA ARG A 205 -0.98 13.03 2.93
C ARG A 205 -0.47 12.97 1.49
N ARG A 206 -0.06 14.11 0.96
CA ARG A 206 0.51 14.23 -0.40
C ARG A 206 2.03 14.32 -0.32
N TYR A 207 2.71 13.36 -0.91
CA TYR A 207 4.17 13.31 -1.00
C TYR A 207 4.62 13.88 -2.34
N VAL A 208 5.52 14.86 -2.32
CA VAL A 208 6.10 15.44 -3.54
C VAL A 208 6.98 14.40 -4.23
N VAL A 209 6.77 14.19 -5.52
CA VAL A 209 7.51 13.21 -6.33
C VAL A 209 8.40 13.90 -7.36
N SER A 210 7.95 15.05 -7.88
CA SER A 210 8.77 15.92 -8.71
C SER A 210 8.23 17.35 -8.64
N GLN A 211 9.13 18.31 -8.86
CA GLN A 211 8.80 19.72 -9.01
C GLN A 211 9.53 20.25 -10.25
N THR A 212 8.79 20.88 -11.16
CA THR A 212 9.37 21.54 -12.34
C THR A 212 8.76 22.93 -12.44
N GLY A 213 9.54 23.93 -12.03
CA GLY A 213 9.03 25.29 -11.86
C GLY A 213 7.89 25.36 -10.83
N ALA A 214 6.73 25.87 -11.24
CA ALA A 214 5.52 25.97 -10.40
C ALA A 214 4.66 24.69 -10.37
N PHE A 215 4.98 23.69 -11.22
CA PHE A 215 4.21 22.45 -11.29
C PHE A 215 4.72 21.43 -10.27
N LEU A 216 3.86 21.04 -9.34
CA LEU A 216 4.12 20.03 -8.31
C LEU A 216 3.39 18.72 -8.67
N ARG A 217 4.16 17.64 -8.85
CA ARG A 217 3.58 16.29 -8.91
C ARG A 217 3.63 15.68 -7.52
N THR A 218 2.48 15.22 -7.04
CA THR A 218 2.36 14.56 -5.73
C THR A 218 1.72 13.19 -5.87
N ARG A 219 1.95 12.33 -4.87
CA ARG A 219 1.31 11.01 -4.75
C ARG A 219 0.86 10.75 -3.31
N PRO A 220 -0.19 9.93 -3.10
CA PRO A 220 -0.52 9.45 -1.77
C PRO A 220 0.54 8.46 -1.24
N HIS A 221 0.44 8.09 0.03
CA HIS A 221 1.17 6.93 0.57
C HIS A 221 0.80 5.66 -0.22
N PRO A 222 1.70 4.66 -0.39
CA PRO A 222 1.39 3.42 -1.10
C PRO A 222 0.12 2.70 -0.63
N LEU A 223 -0.18 2.74 0.67
CA LEU A 223 -1.44 2.22 1.23
C LEU A 223 -2.68 2.85 0.60
N LEU A 224 -2.60 4.15 0.26
CA LEU A 224 -3.69 4.96 -0.27
C LEU A 224 -3.56 5.21 -1.78
N CYS A 225 -2.81 4.37 -2.48
CA CYS A 225 -2.51 4.51 -3.90
C CYS A 225 -3.19 3.40 -4.69
N GLY A 226 -4.44 3.63 -5.12
CA GLY A 226 -5.21 2.70 -5.91
C GLY A 226 -4.81 2.70 -7.40
N PRO A 227 -5.23 1.67 -8.16
CA PRO A 227 -5.03 1.62 -9.61
C PRO A 227 -5.80 2.73 -10.36
N ASP A 228 -6.95 3.15 -9.83
CA ASP A 228 -7.81 4.18 -10.42
C ASP A 228 -7.54 5.58 -9.85
N GLY A 229 -6.48 5.74 -9.04
CA GLY A 229 -6.12 7.00 -8.39
C GLY A 229 -5.99 6.88 -6.88
N PRO A 230 -5.87 8.01 -6.16
CA PRO A 230 -5.82 8.02 -4.71
C PRO A 230 -7.06 7.39 -4.07
N ILE A 231 -6.83 6.68 -2.97
CA ILE A 231 -7.89 6.23 -2.07
C ILE A 231 -8.15 7.40 -1.11
N ASP A 232 -9.29 8.03 -1.29
CA ASP A 232 -9.75 9.24 -0.61
C ASP A 232 -11.04 9.00 0.18
N VAL A 233 -11.41 7.73 0.37
CA VAL A 233 -12.58 7.29 1.13
C VAL A 233 -12.22 6.12 2.06
N LEU A 234 -12.93 6.02 3.17
CA LEU A 234 -13.01 4.85 4.06
C LEU A 234 -14.48 4.57 4.38
N CYS A 235 -14.79 3.37 4.90
CA CYS A 235 -16.09 3.19 5.56
C CYS A 235 -16.19 4.19 6.71
N ASP A 236 -17.37 4.71 6.99
CA ASP A 236 -17.61 5.56 8.15
C ASP A 236 -17.99 4.70 9.37
N HIS A 237 -17.94 5.31 10.56
CA HIS A 237 -18.23 4.63 11.82
C HIS A 237 -18.58 5.60 12.96
N GLU A 238 -19.47 5.20 13.87
CA GLU A 238 -19.97 6.09 14.94
C GLU A 238 -18.93 6.36 16.03
N HIS A 239 -18.04 5.41 16.28
CA HIS A 239 -17.15 5.45 17.44
C HIS A 239 -15.69 5.27 17.02
N GLU A 240 -15.24 6.10 16.07
CA GLU A 240 -13.91 6.06 15.51
C GLU A 240 -12.82 6.19 16.60
N GLY A 241 -11.85 5.27 16.57
CA GLY A 241 -10.63 5.42 17.37
C GLY A 241 -9.73 6.55 16.85
N GLU A 242 -8.43 6.46 17.13
CA GLU A 242 -7.46 7.41 16.57
C GLU A 242 -6.13 6.72 16.28
N ALA A 243 -5.67 6.85 15.04
CA ALA A 243 -4.34 6.45 14.61
C ALA A 243 -3.34 7.60 14.87
N LEU A 244 -2.24 7.26 15.52
CA LEU A 244 -1.22 8.20 15.99
C LEU A 244 0.10 8.03 15.23
N ALA A 245 0.89 9.11 15.22
CA ALA A 245 2.27 9.12 14.77
C ALA A 245 3.16 9.75 15.85
N PRO A 246 3.55 8.99 16.89
CA PRO A 246 4.42 9.52 17.93
C PRO A 246 5.77 9.91 17.36
N THR A 247 6.24 11.12 17.68
CA THR A 247 7.58 11.58 17.27
C THR A 247 8.65 10.82 18.05
N PRO A 248 9.51 10.02 17.39
CA PRO A 248 10.58 9.32 18.09
C PRO A 248 11.58 10.30 18.69
N VAL A 249 12.06 10.00 19.90
CA VAL A 249 13.23 10.68 20.47
C VAL A 249 14.49 9.99 19.93
N PRO A 250 15.55 10.75 19.56
CA PRO A 250 16.81 10.14 19.15
C PRO A 250 17.33 9.14 20.19
N GLY A 251 17.56 7.89 19.76
CA GLY A 251 18.01 6.82 20.64
C GLY A 251 16.90 6.05 21.37
N ASP A 252 15.62 6.35 21.11
CA ASP A 252 14.50 5.54 21.59
C ASP A 252 14.61 4.09 21.07
N PRO A 253 14.73 3.07 21.95
CA PRO A 253 14.91 1.68 21.54
C PRO A 253 13.68 1.10 20.82
N ASP A 254 12.51 1.71 20.94
CA ASP A 254 11.33 1.28 20.21
C ASP A 254 11.38 1.72 18.75
N TRP A 255 12.11 2.79 18.43
CA TRP A 255 12.24 3.34 17.09
C TRP A 255 13.70 3.24 16.63
N PRO A 256 14.12 2.11 16.04
CA PRO A 256 15.52 1.90 15.70
C PRO A 256 16.01 2.87 14.62
N SER A 257 17.33 3.10 14.62
CA SER A 257 18.02 3.91 13.62
C SER A 257 18.99 3.06 12.80
N LYS A 258 19.16 3.43 11.52
CA LYS A 258 20.17 2.84 10.62
C LYS A 258 20.95 3.95 9.93
N ALA A 259 22.27 3.86 9.97
CA ALA A 259 23.16 4.86 9.36
C ALA A 259 22.85 6.31 9.77
N GLY A 260 22.47 6.53 11.04
CA GLY A 260 22.10 7.85 11.56
C GLY A 260 20.67 8.31 11.22
N TYR A 261 19.91 7.55 10.43
CA TYR A 261 18.51 7.81 10.13
C TYR A 261 17.58 7.03 11.05
N GLN A 262 16.62 7.71 11.67
CA GLN A 262 15.55 7.12 12.46
C GLN A 262 14.24 7.30 11.70
N GLU A 263 13.60 6.20 11.29
CA GLU A 263 12.31 6.27 10.59
C GLU A 263 11.23 6.77 11.57
N PRO A 264 10.49 7.84 11.25
CA PRO A 264 9.34 8.25 12.05
C PRO A 264 8.07 7.54 11.58
N PRO A 265 7.13 7.17 12.48
CA PRO A 265 5.77 6.89 12.05
C PRO A 265 5.11 8.17 11.53
N GLU A 266 4.12 8.04 10.64
CA GLU A 266 3.39 9.17 10.07
C GLU A 266 1.88 8.88 10.02
N VAL A 267 1.04 9.87 10.34
CA VAL A 267 -0.38 9.82 9.97
C VAL A 267 -0.46 10.12 8.48
N ILE A 268 -1.11 9.23 7.73
CA ILE A 268 -1.19 9.29 6.26
C ILE A 268 -2.61 9.58 5.76
N ALA A 269 -3.63 9.40 6.61
CA ALA A 269 -5.01 9.78 6.35
C ALA A 269 -5.67 10.37 7.59
N TRP A 270 -6.59 11.31 7.35
CA TRP A 270 -7.40 11.95 8.36
C TRP A 270 -8.88 11.90 7.99
N GLY A 271 -9.71 11.43 8.93
CA GLY A 271 -11.17 11.52 8.89
C GLY A 271 -11.64 12.79 9.60
N ARG A 272 -12.90 13.16 9.41
CA ARG A 272 -13.50 14.36 10.01
C ARG A 272 -14.69 13.96 10.87
N ILE A 273 -14.75 14.48 12.09
CA ILE A 273 -15.86 14.25 13.01
C ILE A 273 -17.10 15.01 12.51
N LYS A 274 -18.19 14.28 12.25
CA LYS A 274 -19.37 14.79 11.52
C LYS A 274 -20.52 15.23 12.39
N ASP A 275 -20.81 14.51 13.47
CA ASP A 275 -21.96 14.82 14.32
C ASP A 275 -21.75 16.12 15.12
N PRO A 276 -22.70 17.07 15.07
CA PRO A 276 -22.72 18.28 15.89
C PRO A 276 -22.80 18.05 17.40
N ALA A 277 -23.25 16.89 17.89
CA ALA A 277 -23.28 16.61 19.33
C ALA A 277 -21.90 16.26 19.89
N ALA A 278 -20.91 15.99 19.03
CA ALA A 278 -19.52 15.76 19.42
C ALA A 278 -18.81 17.08 19.85
N THR A 279 -18.05 17.02 20.94
CA THR A 279 -17.23 18.15 21.44
C THR A 279 -16.19 18.60 20.41
N LYS A 280 -15.69 17.65 19.61
CA LYS A 280 -14.69 17.87 18.56
C LYS A 280 -15.31 17.98 17.16
N HIS A 281 -16.60 18.29 17.05
CA HIS A 281 -17.29 18.44 15.77
C HIS A 281 -16.48 19.28 14.76
N GLY A 282 -16.34 18.77 13.54
CA GLY A 282 -15.62 19.42 12.45
C GLY A 282 -14.09 19.30 12.51
N GLN A 283 -13.52 18.78 13.60
CA GLN A 283 -12.08 18.50 13.69
C GLN A 283 -11.69 17.25 12.91
N GLU A 284 -10.42 17.18 12.53
CA GLU A 284 -9.84 16.01 11.87
C GLU A 284 -9.05 15.16 12.87
N ILE A 285 -9.17 13.85 12.73
CA ILE A 285 -8.45 12.84 13.53
C ILE A 285 -7.67 11.93 12.59
N GLY A 286 -6.55 11.39 13.07
CA GLY A 286 -5.80 10.39 12.29
C GLY A 286 -6.61 9.10 12.18
N VAL A 287 -6.84 8.64 10.95
CA VAL A 287 -7.56 7.37 10.69
C VAL A 287 -6.63 6.27 10.19
N ILE A 288 -5.51 6.64 9.56
CA ILE A 288 -4.47 5.67 9.20
C ILE A 288 -3.11 6.27 9.51
N SER A 289 -2.26 5.50 10.20
CA SER A 289 -0.84 5.79 10.34
C SER A 289 0.03 4.64 9.84
N ALA A 290 1.25 4.97 9.43
CA ALA A 290 2.18 4.03 8.81
C ALA A 290 3.60 4.24 9.34
N TYR A 291 4.36 3.15 9.41
CA TYR A 291 5.79 3.15 9.75
C TYR A 291 6.55 2.26 8.76
N ASP A 292 7.42 2.87 7.93
CA ASP A 292 8.22 2.17 6.91
C ASP A 292 9.50 1.56 7.51
N GLY A 293 9.34 0.62 8.46
CA GLY A 293 10.44 0.00 9.19
C GLY A 293 11.52 -0.66 8.31
N HIS A 294 11.21 -0.97 7.04
CA HIS A 294 12.20 -1.51 6.10
C HIS A 294 13.39 -0.57 5.88
N ASN A 295 13.23 0.75 6.09
CA ASN A 295 14.33 1.70 5.98
C ASN A 295 15.37 1.55 7.11
N VAL A 296 15.00 0.89 8.20
CA VAL A 296 15.85 0.64 9.38
C VAL A 296 15.87 -0.84 9.78
N ASP A 297 15.74 -1.74 8.80
CA ASP A 297 15.89 -3.20 8.93
C ASP A 297 14.91 -3.89 9.90
N VAL A 298 13.69 -3.38 10.02
CA VAL A 298 12.59 -3.99 10.79
C VAL A 298 11.32 -4.04 9.95
N GLY A 299 10.31 -4.78 10.41
CA GLY A 299 9.02 -4.89 9.74
C GLY A 299 8.25 -3.58 9.68
N ARG A 300 7.36 -3.48 8.69
CA ARG A 300 6.44 -2.34 8.54
C ARG A 300 5.23 -2.46 9.46
N ILE A 301 4.65 -1.31 9.80
CA ILE A 301 3.42 -1.24 10.60
C ILE A 301 2.41 -0.34 9.90
N SER A 302 1.17 -0.79 9.80
CA SER A 302 0.00 0.04 9.54
C SER A 302 -0.88 0.02 10.77
N ALA A 303 -1.37 1.18 11.19
CA ALA A 303 -2.41 1.29 12.20
C ALA A 303 -3.64 1.94 11.59
N ASP A 304 -4.78 1.31 11.78
CA ASP A 304 -6.10 1.85 11.43
C ASP A 304 -6.73 2.42 12.71
N SER A 305 -7.66 3.38 12.62
CA SER A 305 -8.41 3.91 13.76
C SER A 305 -9.56 3.00 14.20
N THR A 306 -10.16 2.24 13.29
CA THR A 306 -11.22 1.28 13.64
C THR A 306 -11.11 -0.04 12.87
N TRP A 307 -11.49 -1.15 13.52
CA TRP A 307 -11.68 -2.41 12.81
C TRP A 307 -12.97 -2.42 11.98
N HIS A 308 -13.92 -1.50 12.22
CA HIS A 308 -15.17 -1.42 11.46
C HIS A 308 -14.95 -1.17 9.97
N HIS A 309 -13.85 -0.52 9.57
CA HIS A 309 -13.46 -0.36 8.17
C HIS A 309 -13.29 -1.69 7.40
N TRP A 310 -13.22 -2.82 8.10
CA TRP A 310 -12.87 -4.12 7.55
C TRP A 310 -14.00 -5.15 7.66
N PHE A 311 -15.14 -4.78 8.25
CA PHE A 311 -16.22 -5.71 8.59
C PHE A 311 -17.36 -5.69 7.57
N ASP A 312 -18.00 -6.86 7.43
CA ASP A 312 -19.04 -7.10 6.44
C ASP A 312 -20.26 -6.18 6.67
N ILE A 313 -20.54 -5.78 7.92
CA ILE A 313 -21.59 -4.81 8.23
C ILE A 313 -21.38 -3.46 7.54
N ASN A 314 -20.14 -2.96 7.52
CA ASN A 314 -19.78 -1.69 6.90
C ASN A 314 -19.52 -1.80 5.40
N LEU A 315 -19.29 -3.01 4.87
CA LEU A 315 -18.92 -3.22 3.47
C LEU A 315 -20.09 -3.72 2.61
N THR A 316 -20.85 -4.67 3.15
CA THR A 316 -21.95 -5.38 2.48
C THR A 316 -23.32 -5.13 3.12
N GLY A 317 -23.37 -4.30 4.16
CA GLY A 317 -24.60 -3.86 4.79
C GLY A 317 -25.26 -4.89 5.71
N ILE A 318 -26.30 -4.45 6.42
CA ILE A 318 -27.13 -5.26 7.32
C ILE A 318 -28.36 -5.86 6.62
N ALA A 319 -28.72 -5.35 5.43
CA ALA A 319 -29.96 -5.66 4.76
C ALA A 319 -29.75 -6.24 3.35
N ALA A 320 -30.74 -7.00 2.88
CA ALA A 320 -30.75 -7.54 1.53
C ALA A 320 -31.27 -6.52 0.53
N LEU A 321 -30.89 -6.68 -0.74
CA LEU A 321 -31.43 -5.88 -1.84
C LEU A 321 -32.93 -6.15 -2.07
N PRO A 322 -33.73 -5.11 -2.40
CA PRO A 322 -33.36 -3.69 -2.39
C PRO A 322 -33.44 -3.09 -0.97
N SER A 323 -32.38 -2.43 -0.52
CA SER A 323 -32.35 -1.68 0.75
C SER A 323 -31.27 -0.61 0.69
N PRO A 324 -31.48 0.59 1.25
CA PRO A 324 -30.39 1.57 1.39
C PRO A 324 -29.22 1.04 2.25
N TYR A 325 -29.48 0.08 3.14
CA TYR A 325 -28.50 -0.52 4.04
C TYR A 325 -27.94 -1.85 3.51
N ALA A 326 -27.84 -1.99 2.18
CA ALA A 326 -27.28 -3.15 1.50
C ALA A 326 -25.77 -3.01 1.19
N GLY A 327 -25.11 -2.02 1.80
CA GLY A 327 -23.70 -1.73 1.65
C GLY A 327 -23.33 -1.20 0.26
N PHE A 328 -22.02 -1.09 0.03
CA PHE A 328 -21.47 -0.41 -1.13
C PHE A 328 -21.76 -1.10 -2.48
N ASP A 329 -22.10 -2.39 -2.51
CA ASP A 329 -22.25 -3.09 -3.80
C ASP A 329 -23.58 -2.80 -4.53
N ASP A 330 -24.54 -2.16 -3.84
CA ASP A 330 -25.87 -1.86 -4.37
C ASP A 330 -25.82 -0.87 -5.56
N THR A 331 -25.23 0.30 -5.34
CA THR A 331 -25.26 1.39 -6.34
C THR A 331 -23.97 1.50 -7.16
N PRO A 332 -24.01 2.14 -8.34
CA PRO A 332 -22.79 2.43 -9.10
C PRO A 332 -21.78 3.29 -8.33
N ALA A 333 -22.24 4.23 -7.50
CA ALA A 333 -21.36 5.09 -6.72
C ALA A 333 -20.71 4.30 -5.57
N GLY A 334 -21.51 3.51 -4.86
CA GLY A 334 -21.02 2.58 -3.85
C GLY A 334 -19.96 1.63 -4.42
N ARG A 335 -20.18 1.02 -5.59
CA ARG A 335 -19.19 0.11 -6.22
C ARG A 335 -17.86 0.79 -6.55
N LEU A 336 -17.87 2.07 -6.88
CA LEU A 336 -16.65 2.85 -7.09
C LEU A 336 -15.91 3.11 -5.77
N ALA A 337 -16.64 3.41 -4.69
CA ALA A 337 -16.07 3.51 -3.35
C ALA A 337 -15.50 2.17 -2.87
N LEU A 338 -16.27 1.08 -3.02
CA LEU A 338 -15.85 -0.27 -2.66
C LEU A 338 -14.60 -0.70 -3.39
N LYS A 339 -14.42 -0.34 -4.66
CA LYS A 339 -13.17 -0.62 -5.39
C LYS A 339 -11.96 0.13 -4.80
N LYS A 340 -12.13 1.34 -4.26
CA LYS A 340 -11.09 2.07 -3.54
C LYS A 340 -10.77 1.41 -2.19
N LEU A 341 -11.80 0.96 -1.46
CA LEU A 341 -11.65 0.19 -0.21
C LEU A 341 -10.94 -1.15 -0.46
N ASP A 342 -11.34 -1.87 -1.51
CA ASP A 342 -10.68 -3.10 -1.96
C ASP A 342 -9.19 -2.85 -2.20
N ALA A 343 -8.86 -1.75 -2.89
CA ALA A 343 -7.48 -1.38 -3.14
C ALA A 343 -6.73 -1.06 -1.84
N TYR A 344 -7.36 -0.45 -0.83
CA TYR A 344 -6.73 -0.23 0.48
C TYR A 344 -6.36 -1.54 1.18
N PHE A 345 -7.28 -2.51 1.18
CA PHE A 345 -7.04 -3.83 1.80
C PHE A 345 -5.92 -4.60 1.09
N LEU A 346 -5.96 -4.62 -0.25
CA LEU A 346 -4.92 -5.25 -1.06
C LEU A 346 -3.57 -4.53 -0.93
N ASN A 347 -3.56 -3.20 -0.90
CA ASN A 347 -2.36 -2.40 -0.71
C ASN A 347 -1.75 -2.61 0.68
N THR A 348 -2.57 -2.83 1.71
CA THR A 348 -2.10 -3.15 3.06
C THR A 348 -1.29 -4.43 3.05
N GLY A 349 -1.83 -5.51 2.47
CA GLY A 349 -1.10 -6.78 2.35
C GLY A 349 0.09 -6.71 1.39
N VAL A 350 0.04 -5.88 0.34
CA VAL A 350 1.23 -5.69 -0.50
C VAL A 350 2.29 -4.92 0.26
N TRP A 351 1.95 -3.83 0.95
CA TRP A 351 2.92 -2.91 1.54
C TRP A 351 3.58 -3.50 2.79
N LEU A 352 2.85 -4.24 3.62
CA LEU A 352 3.37 -4.87 4.83
C LEU A 352 4.30 -6.05 4.55
N ALA A 353 4.23 -6.64 3.35
CA ALA A 353 4.98 -7.84 3.02
C ALA A 353 6.50 -7.64 3.19
N PRO A 354 7.23 -8.61 3.78
CA PRO A 354 8.68 -8.52 3.99
C PRO A 354 9.46 -8.27 2.71
N PRO A 355 10.70 -7.71 2.78
CA PRO A 355 11.47 -7.36 1.60
C PRO A 355 11.67 -8.51 0.60
N ALA A 356 11.82 -9.74 1.08
CA ALA A 356 11.93 -10.92 0.20
C ALA A 356 10.67 -11.12 -0.67
N ARG A 357 9.48 -10.96 -0.09
CA ARG A 357 8.20 -11.06 -0.82
C ARG A 357 8.00 -9.91 -1.80
N GLN A 358 8.43 -8.69 -1.44
CA GLN A 358 8.43 -7.53 -2.34
C GLN A 358 9.30 -7.77 -3.59
N VAL A 359 10.47 -8.39 -3.41
CA VAL A 359 11.36 -8.77 -4.52
C VAL A 359 10.67 -9.78 -5.45
N GLU A 360 10.02 -10.80 -4.89
CA GLU A 360 9.25 -11.78 -5.67
C GLU A 360 8.10 -11.12 -6.44
N MET A 361 7.37 -10.19 -5.83
CA MET A 361 6.29 -9.42 -6.49
C MET A 361 6.83 -8.60 -7.67
N ARG A 362 7.93 -7.86 -7.45
CA ARG A 362 8.61 -7.09 -8.50
C ARG A 362 9.01 -8.01 -9.66
N ASN A 363 9.60 -9.16 -9.35
CA ASN A 363 10.04 -10.11 -10.37
C ASN A 363 8.85 -10.66 -11.18
N ALA A 364 7.74 -10.98 -10.51
CA ALA A 364 6.51 -11.41 -11.17
C ALA A 364 5.94 -10.30 -12.08
N ALA A 365 5.90 -9.06 -11.60
CA ALA A 365 5.41 -7.91 -12.36
C ALA A 365 6.23 -7.68 -13.64
N TRP A 366 7.57 -7.60 -13.53
CA TRP A 366 8.47 -7.40 -14.66
C TRP A 366 8.41 -8.54 -15.68
N TRP A 367 8.38 -9.80 -15.20
CA TRP A 367 8.22 -10.95 -16.10
C TRP A 367 6.90 -10.88 -16.88
N SER A 368 5.82 -10.47 -16.21
CA SER A 368 4.49 -10.43 -16.81
C SER A 368 4.37 -9.44 -17.97
N ILE A 369 5.16 -8.35 -17.97
CA ILE A 369 5.10 -7.33 -19.03
C ILE A 369 5.98 -7.67 -20.24
N LEU A 370 7.05 -8.46 -20.05
CA LEU A 370 7.99 -8.84 -21.11
C LEU A 370 7.31 -9.54 -22.30
N TRP A 371 6.19 -10.20 -22.03
CA TRP A 371 5.43 -11.02 -22.98
C TRP A 371 4.11 -10.37 -23.41
N THR A 372 3.94 -9.06 -23.18
CA THR A 372 2.78 -8.33 -23.69
C THR A 372 3.00 -7.92 -25.14
N ASN A 373 1.93 -7.90 -25.95
CA ASN A 373 1.99 -7.57 -27.39
C ASN A 373 2.79 -6.28 -27.66
N TYR A 374 2.56 -5.25 -26.85
CA TYR A 374 3.24 -3.97 -27.00
C TYR A 374 4.75 -4.06 -26.76
N ILE A 375 5.21 -4.86 -25.79
CA ILE A 375 6.64 -4.99 -25.46
C ILE A 375 7.36 -5.90 -26.45
N VAL A 376 6.71 -6.99 -26.91
CA VAL A 376 7.32 -7.92 -27.87
C VAL A 376 7.50 -7.32 -29.27
N GLU A 377 6.76 -6.26 -29.60
CA GLU A 377 6.90 -5.53 -30.86
C GLU A 377 8.05 -4.50 -30.84
N LEU A 378 8.64 -4.22 -29.67
CA LEU A 378 9.74 -3.27 -29.55
C LEU A 378 11.05 -3.86 -30.10
N SER A 379 11.80 -3.01 -30.79
CA SER A 379 13.14 -3.35 -31.28
C SER A 379 14.17 -3.31 -30.17
N GLY A 380 15.20 -4.16 -30.25
CA GLY A 380 16.37 -4.04 -29.38
C GLY A 380 17.16 -2.73 -29.56
N ALA A 381 16.91 -2.00 -30.65
CA ALA A 381 17.50 -0.69 -30.93
C ALA A 381 16.67 0.48 -30.37
N THR A 382 15.51 0.24 -29.75
CA THR A 382 14.68 1.28 -29.14
C THR A 382 15.45 1.98 -28.00
N SER A 383 15.32 3.31 -27.90
CA SER A 383 16.05 4.08 -26.89
C SER A 383 15.61 3.74 -25.47
N ILE A 384 16.50 3.90 -24.48
CA ILE A 384 16.18 3.64 -23.06
C ILE A 384 14.97 4.45 -22.60
N ILE A 385 14.82 5.70 -23.03
CA ILE A 385 13.68 6.54 -22.64
C ILE A 385 12.36 5.96 -23.17
N GLN A 386 12.32 5.55 -24.45
CA GLN A 386 11.14 4.95 -25.05
C GLN A 386 10.81 3.60 -24.42
N LEU A 387 11.82 2.76 -24.15
CA LEU A 387 11.65 1.51 -23.40
C LEU A 387 11.12 1.78 -21.99
N GLY A 388 11.59 2.84 -21.34
CA GLY A 388 11.15 3.25 -20.01
C GLY A 388 9.69 3.67 -19.96
N ALA A 389 9.27 4.52 -20.89
CA ALA A 389 7.87 4.90 -21.05
C ALA A 389 6.99 3.68 -21.31
N ALA A 390 7.43 2.75 -22.18
CA ALA A 390 6.72 1.53 -22.48
C ALA A 390 6.59 0.60 -21.26
N ALA A 391 7.66 0.43 -20.49
CA ALA A 391 7.67 -0.37 -19.26
C ALA A 391 6.74 0.22 -18.21
N ILE A 392 6.79 1.54 -18.00
CA ILE A 392 5.94 2.25 -17.03
C ILE A 392 4.46 2.09 -17.39
N ASP A 393 4.10 2.25 -18.67
CA ASP A 393 2.72 2.04 -19.14
C ASP A 393 2.29 0.58 -18.93
N ALA A 394 3.10 -0.39 -19.34
CA ALA A 394 2.79 -1.80 -19.22
C ALA A 394 2.62 -2.26 -17.75
N LEU A 395 3.48 -1.79 -16.84
CA LEU A 395 3.33 -2.02 -15.40
C LEU A 395 2.08 -1.31 -14.86
N GLY A 396 1.88 -0.03 -15.22
CA GLY A 396 0.76 0.79 -14.75
C GLY A 396 -0.63 0.26 -15.14
N ARG A 397 -0.74 -0.52 -16.21
CA ARG A 397 -1.99 -1.22 -16.56
C ARG A 397 -2.35 -2.36 -15.60
N ARG A 398 -1.44 -2.76 -14.72
CA ARG A 398 -1.59 -3.93 -13.82
C ARG A 398 -1.29 -3.63 -12.35
N SER A 399 -0.85 -2.42 -12.04
CA SER A 399 -0.53 -1.99 -10.68
C SER A 399 -0.79 -0.50 -10.50
N SER A 400 -0.96 -0.04 -9.26
CA SER A 400 -1.05 1.39 -8.98
C SER A 400 0.26 2.11 -9.33
N ARG A 401 0.17 3.43 -9.54
CA ARG A 401 1.34 4.26 -9.86
C ARG A 401 2.44 4.15 -8.80
N CYS A 402 2.07 4.05 -7.52
CA CYS A 402 3.03 3.91 -6.43
C CYS A 402 3.72 2.53 -6.44
N MET A 403 3.00 1.46 -6.76
CA MET A 403 3.60 0.13 -6.92
C MET A 403 4.52 0.07 -8.13
N THR A 404 4.14 0.69 -9.26
CA THR A 404 5.02 0.83 -10.43
C THR A 404 6.34 1.52 -10.03
N SER A 405 6.27 2.65 -9.30
CA SER A 405 7.48 3.32 -8.80
C SER A 405 8.32 2.42 -7.91
N GLN A 406 7.70 1.63 -7.02
CA GLN A 406 8.44 0.69 -6.15
C GLN A 406 9.11 -0.42 -6.98
N PHE A 407 8.43 -1.00 -7.96
CA PHE A 407 9.02 -2.03 -8.83
C PHE A 407 10.21 -1.53 -9.65
N ILE A 408 10.30 -0.23 -9.89
CA ILE A 408 11.40 0.40 -10.63
C ILE A 408 12.52 0.86 -9.69
N LEU A 409 12.18 1.56 -8.59
CA LEU A 409 13.14 2.29 -7.77
C LEU A 409 13.55 1.56 -6.48
N ASP A 410 12.74 0.62 -5.98
CA ASP A 410 13.09 -0.15 -4.77
C ASP A 410 13.97 -1.38 -5.13
N VAL A 411 14.99 -1.16 -5.95
CA VAL A 411 16.02 -2.15 -6.29
C VAL A 411 17.31 -1.89 -5.49
N PRO A 412 18.08 -2.94 -5.10
CA PRO A 412 19.27 -2.81 -4.25
C PRO A 412 20.28 -1.74 -4.70
N ILE A 413 20.55 -1.66 -6.01
CA ILE A 413 21.52 -0.72 -6.56
C ILE A 413 21.07 0.74 -6.42
N ILE A 414 19.76 1.03 -6.52
CA ILE A 414 19.21 2.36 -6.31
C ILE A 414 19.20 2.68 -4.81
N LYS A 415 18.70 1.77 -3.97
CA LYS A 415 18.64 1.98 -2.51
C LYS A 415 20.00 2.24 -1.89
N SER A 416 21.07 1.61 -2.41
CA SER A 416 22.43 1.82 -1.90
C SER A 416 23.06 3.15 -2.34
N LYS A 417 22.69 3.67 -3.52
CA LYS A 417 23.23 4.94 -4.06
C LYS A 417 22.41 6.16 -3.64
N ILE A 418 21.09 6.01 -3.55
CA ILE A 418 20.14 7.08 -3.24
C ILE A 418 19.08 6.52 -2.28
N PRO A 419 19.40 6.42 -0.98
CA PRO A 419 18.44 5.95 0.01
C PRO A 419 17.15 6.79 -0.01
N LYS A 420 16.01 6.13 0.19
CA LYS A 420 14.68 6.75 0.06
C LYS A 420 14.50 7.97 0.98
N TRP A 421 15.06 7.93 2.18
CA TRP A 421 15.01 9.03 3.14
C TRP A 421 15.77 10.29 2.69
N GLU A 422 16.68 10.18 1.71
CA GLU A 422 17.39 11.33 1.14
C GLU A 422 16.62 12.00 -0.01
N TRP A 423 15.59 11.35 -0.56
CA TRP A 423 14.87 11.87 -1.73
C TRP A 423 14.29 13.27 -1.53
N PRO A 424 13.71 13.64 -0.36
CA PRO A 424 13.24 15.01 -0.15
C PRO A 424 14.35 16.06 -0.31
N MET A 425 15.56 15.77 0.16
CA MET A 425 16.72 16.65 -0.02
C MET A 425 17.10 16.77 -1.50
N TRP A 426 17.08 15.67 -2.25
CA TRP A 426 17.40 15.69 -3.68
C TRP A 426 16.34 16.43 -4.49
N LEU A 427 15.06 16.23 -4.20
CA LEU A 427 13.96 16.98 -4.83
C LEU A 427 14.08 18.47 -4.60
N ASP A 428 14.51 18.88 -3.40
CA ASP A 428 14.76 20.29 -3.09
C ASP A 428 15.90 20.89 -3.92
N LYS A 429 16.99 20.12 -4.11
CA LYS A 429 18.15 20.55 -4.90
C LYS A 429 17.87 20.58 -6.41
N LEU A 430 16.91 19.79 -6.90
CA LEU A 430 16.66 19.57 -8.33
C LEU A 430 15.38 20.26 -8.87
N ARG A 431 14.81 21.23 -8.14
CA ARG A 431 13.51 21.89 -8.46
C ARG A 431 13.36 22.47 -9.88
N LEU A 432 14.46 22.74 -10.58
CA LEU A 432 14.48 23.37 -11.91
C LEU A 432 14.64 22.36 -13.06
N ILE A 433 14.88 21.09 -12.77
CA ILE A 433 15.20 20.07 -13.77
C ILE A 433 14.17 18.96 -13.65
N GLU A 434 13.42 18.65 -14.73
CA GLU A 434 12.64 17.41 -14.76
C GLU A 434 13.62 16.25 -14.75
N PHE A 435 13.55 15.42 -13.70
CA PHE A 435 14.42 14.27 -13.46
C PHE A 435 13.68 12.97 -13.79
N PRO A 436 13.73 12.47 -15.05
CA PRO A 436 12.98 11.30 -15.50
C PRO A 436 13.61 9.97 -15.01
N LEU A 437 14.05 9.93 -13.75
CA LEU A 437 14.74 8.78 -13.14
C LEU A 437 14.03 7.46 -13.40
N GLU A 438 12.72 7.42 -13.16
CA GLU A 438 11.93 6.20 -13.36
C GLU A 438 11.96 5.73 -14.81
N GLN A 439 11.91 6.64 -15.80
CA GLN A 439 11.94 6.25 -17.21
C GLN A 439 13.30 5.65 -17.56
N PHE A 440 14.39 6.28 -17.15
CA PHE A 440 15.73 5.76 -17.45
C PHE A 440 15.99 4.41 -16.76
N VAL A 441 15.65 4.28 -15.47
CA VAL A 441 15.82 3.04 -14.72
C VAL A 441 14.93 1.93 -15.30
N ALA A 442 13.65 2.20 -15.55
CA ALA A 442 12.74 1.23 -16.14
C ALA A 442 13.18 0.82 -17.56
N GLY A 443 13.70 1.76 -18.34
CA GLY A 443 14.19 1.52 -19.69
C GLY A 443 15.42 0.63 -19.72
N GLY A 444 16.38 0.89 -18.84
CA GLY A 444 17.56 0.03 -18.69
C GLY A 444 17.21 -1.38 -18.20
N ILE A 445 16.28 -1.50 -17.23
CA ILE A 445 15.75 -2.81 -16.78
C ILE A 445 15.11 -3.54 -17.96
N LEU A 446 14.17 -2.90 -18.67
CA LEU A 446 13.47 -3.54 -19.78
C LEU A 446 14.42 -3.95 -20.90
N GLN A 447 15.34 -3.06 -21.29
CA GLN A 447 16.35 -3.36 -22.31
C GLN A 447 17.13 -4.61 -21.95
N ARG A 448 17.56 -4.71 -20.68
CA ARG A 448 18.33 -5.85 -20.23
C ARG A 448 17.51 -7.14 -20.18
N LEU A 449 16.27 -7.07 -19.71
CA LEU A 449 15.36 -8.23 -19.68
C LEU A 449 15.01 -8.71 -21.10
N MET A 450 14.81 -7.78 -22.05
CA MET A 450 14.59 -8.13 -23.46
C MET A 450 15.79 -8.87 -24.05
N HIS A 451 17.01 -8.37 -23.79
CA HIS A 451 18.25 -8.97 -24.26
C HIS A 451 18.50 -10.37 -23.67
N ASP A 452 18.28 -10.54 -22.36
CA ASP A 452 18.63 -11.77 -21.64
C ASP A 452 17.54 -12.84 -21.77
N PHE A 453 16.26 -12.44 -21.82
CA PHE A 453 15.13 -13.37 -21.71
C PHE A 453 14.00 -13.15 -22.74
N GLY A 454 13.95 -11.98 -23.39
CA GLY A 454 12.85 -11.60 -24.28
C GLY A 454 13.04 -12.02 -25.73
N VAL A 455 12.31 -11.35 -26.62
CA VAL A 455 12.27 -11.63 -28.07
C VAL A 455 13.58 -11.30 -28.80
N THR A 456 14.44 -10.45 -28.21
CA THR A 456 15.72 -10.07 -28.82
C THR A 456 16.87 -10.98 -28.38
N ALA A 457 16.63 -11.91 -27.45
CA ALA A 457 17.61 -12.88 -27.03
C ALA A 457 17.96 -13.84 -28.18
N ARG A 458 19.27 -14.05 -28.43
CA ARG A 458 19.80 -14.80 -29.58
C ARG A 458 19.37 -16.28 -29.65
N GLN A 459 18.68 -16.82 -28.64
CA GLN A 459 18.44 -18.26 -28.48
C GLN A 459 16.97 -18.69 -28.32
N THR A 460 15.96 -17.81 -28.31
CA THR A 460 14.63 -18.20 -27.79
C THR A 460 13.48 -18.23 -28.80
N ARG A 461 12.86 -19.43 -28.86
CA ARG A 461 11.40 -19.60 -28.97
C ARG A 461 10.75 -19.14 -27.66
N PHE A 462 9.45 -18.90 -27.67
CA PHE A 462 8.66 -18.55 -26.48
C PHE A 462 9.02 -19.41 -25.24
N PRO A 463 9.22 -18.82 -24.04
CA PRO A 463 9.75 -19.54 -22.90
C PRO A 463 8.76 -20.57 -22.36
N VAL A 464 9.28 -21.71 -21.92
CA VAL A 464 8.49 -22.75 -21.25
C VAL A 464 8.35 -22.45 -19.74
N ALA A 465 9.29 -21.69 -19.16
CA ALA A 465 9.30 -21.30 -17.75
C ALA A 465 10.09 -19.98 -17.52
N PRO A 466 9.81 -19.23 -16.44
CA PRO A 466 10.60 -18.07 -16.05
C PRO A 466 12.02 -18.47 -15.56
N PRO A 467 13.02 -17.58 -15.69
CA PRO A 467 14.33 -17.78 -15.07
C PRO A 467 14.23 -17.75 -13.55
N ASN A 468 15.23 -18.32 -12.86
CA ASN A 468 15.29 -18.26 -11.40
C ASN A 468 15.46 -16.82 -10.87
N ASP A 469 15.07 -16.60 -9.62
CA ASP A 469 15.06 -15.29 -8.94
C ASP A 469 16.42 -14.61 -8.93
N GLU A 470 17.50 -15.37 -8.77
CA GLU A 470 18.85 -14.83 -8.68
C GLU A 470 19.33 -14.28 -10.03
N GLN A 471 19.11 -15.03 -11.12
CA GLN A 471 19.42 -14.60 -12.48
C GLN A 471 18.57 -13.39 -12.88
N PHE A 472 17.27 -13.45 -12.58
CA PHE A 472 16.35 -12.37 -12.93
C PHE A 472 16.65 -11.09 -12.14
N GLY A 473 16.91 -11.22 -10.84
CA GLY A 473 17.30 -10.11 -9.97
C GLY A 473 18.59 -9.43 -10.45
N ARG A 474 19.62 -10.22 -10.82
CA ARG A 474 20.85 -9.67 -11.42
C ARG A 474 20.59 -8.88 -12.70
N ALA A 475 19.71 -9.35 -13.57
CA ALA A 475 19.39 -8.65 -14.81
C ALA A 475 18.67 -7.32 -14.52
N ILE A 476 17.77 -7.30 -13.53
CA ILE A 476 17.12 -6.06 -13.04
C ILE A 476 18.17 -5.09 -12.50
N ASP A 477 19.07 -5.53 -11.62
CA ASP A 477 20.10 -4.66 -11.03
C ASP A 477 21.04 -4.07 -12.08
N GLN A 478 21.50 -4.91 -13.02
CA GLN A 478 22.38 -4.47 -14.11
C GLN A 478 21.66 -3.53 -15.09
N GLY A 479 20.38 -3.77 -15.37
CA GLY A 479 19.56 -2.88 -16.17
C GLY A 479 19.30 -1.54 -15.47
N ALA A 480 19.02 -1.54 -14.17
CA ALA A 480 18.85 -0.33 -13.38
C ALA A 480 20.14 0.51 -13.35
N GLU A 481 21.30 -0.13 -13.20
CA GLU A 481 22.60 0.52 -13.28
C GLU A 481 22.87 1.12 -14.66
N ALA A 482 22.57 0.39 -15.74
CA ALA A 482 22.67 0.91 -17.11
C ALA A 482 21.76 2.13 -17.33
N GLY A 483 20.53 2.10 -16.81
CA GLY A 483 19.61 3.23 -16.83
C GLY A 483 20.16 4.46 -16.10
N LEU A 484 20.75 4.29 -14.92
CA LEU A 484 21.42 5.38 -14.20
C LEU A 484 22.62 5.96 -14.96
N HIS A 485 23.44 5.11 -15.57
CA HIS A 485 24.57 5.57 -16.38
C HIS A 485 24.10 6.39 -17.58
N GLU A 486 23.03 5.95 -18.24
CA GLU A 486 22.45 6.65 -19.36
C GLU A 486 21.84 8.00 -18.95
N LEU A 487 21.17 8.06 -17.78
CA LEU A 487 20.68 9.32 -17.21
C LEU A 487 21.82 10.31 -16.93
N ALA A 488 22.93 9.83 -16.38
CA ALA A 488 24.11 10.65 -16.14
C ALA A 488 24.80 11.09 -17.43
N ARG A 489 24.73 10.30 -18.51
CA ARG A 489 25.20 10.69 -19.84
C ARG A 489 24.31 11.79 -20.43
N TYR A 490 23.00 11.58 -20.40
CA TYR A 490 21.98 12.52 -20.86
C TYR A 490 22.19 13.92 -20.25
N TYR A 491 22.34 14.03 -18.93
CA TYR A 491 22.57 15.34 -18.30
C TYR A 491 23.93 15.97 -18.59
N ARG A 492 24.98 15.16 -18.79
CA ARG A 492 26.28 15.72 -19.17
C ARG A 492 26.22 16.34 -20.57
N GLU A 493 25.46 15.73 -21.48
CA GLU A 493 25.24 16.24 -22.83
C GLU A 493 24.37 17.51 -22.80
N ASP A 494 23.26 17.50 -22.06
CA ASP A 494 22.39 18.69 -21.91
C ASP A 494 23.14 19.87 -21.29
N MET A 495 23.95 19.64 -20.25
CA MET A 495 24.77 20.70 -19.63
C MET A 495 25.87 21.22 -20.58
N ALA A 496 26.47 20.34 -21.39
CA ALA A 496 27.45 20.77 -22.39
C ALA A 496 26.81 21.67 -23.46
N GLN A 497 25.61 21.30 -23.95
CA GLN A 497 24.86 22.12 -24.91
C GLN A 497 24.42 23.46 -24.31
N LEU A 498 24.00 23.47 -23.05
CA LEU A 498 23.64 24.71 -22.36
C LEU A 498 24.85 25.64 -22.23
N ASN A 499 26.03 25.10 -21.87
CA ASN A 499 27.25 25.87 -21.82
C ASN A 499 27.62 26.44 -23.19
N GLU A 500 27.52 25.65 -24.27
CA GLU A 500 27.76 26.13 -25.63
C GLU A 500 26.80 27.27 -26.02
N LEU A 501 25.52 27.17 -25.64
CA LEU A 501 24.54 28.23 -25.90
C LEU A 501 24.87 29.53 -25.15
N LEU A 502 25.25 29.41 -23.87
CA LEU A 502 25.65 30.54 -23.03
C LEU A 502 26.92 31.21 -23.57
N GLU A 503 27.92 30.42 -23.98
CA GLU A 503 29.16 30.94 -24.57
C GLU A 503 28.89 31.73 -25.85
N ARG A 504 28.01 31.24 -26.74
CA ARG A 504 27.59 31.97 -27.95
C ARG A 504 26.90 33.30 -27.63
N HIS A 505 25.98 33.31 -26.67
CA HIS A 505 25.26 34.54 -26.30
C HIS A 505 26.17 35.55 -25.60
N LEU A 506 27.12 35.09 -24.79
CA LEU A 506 28.10 35.95 -24.14
C LEU A 506 29.16 36.46 -25.13
N SER A 507 29.52 35.69 -26.16
CA SER A 507 30.40 36.18 -27.23
C SER A 507 29.74 37.25 -28.08
N ASP A 508 28.45 37.10 -28.40
CA ASP A 508 27.70 38.08 -29.19
C ASP A 508 27.48 39.39 -28.41
N ALA A 509 27.20 39.30 -27.11
CA ALA A 509 27.10 40.46 -26.23
C ALA A 509 28.43 41.24 -26.09
N ARG A 510 29.58 40.53 -26.12
CA ARG A 510 30.90 41.16 -26.12
C ARG A 510 31.20 41.92 -27.42
N ILE A 511 30.74 41.41 -28.56
CA ILE A 511 30.92 42.07 -29.85
C ILE A 511 30.10 43.37 -29.91
N GLU A 512 28.86 43.36 -29.40
CA GLU A 512 28.04 44.58 -29.31
C GLU A 512 28.65 45.62 -28.35
N GLU A 513 29.22 45.21 -27.22
CA GLU A 513 29.85 46.12 -26.27
C GLU A 513 31.15 46.74 -26.83
N GLU A 514 31.96 45.96 -27.57
CA GLU A 514 33.15 46.45 -28.26
C GLU A 514 32.81 47.39 -29.43
N GLU A 515 31.74 47.12 -30.19
CA GLU A 515 31.26 48.04 -31.25
C GLU A 515 30.71 49.36 -30.68
N VAL A 516 30.00 49.32 -29.55
CA VAL A 516 29.51 50.52 -28.86
C VAL A 516 30.65 51.33 -28.25
N ILE A 517 31.71 50.69 -27.78
CA ILE A 517 32.93 51.37 -27.31
C ILE A 517 33.71 51.96 -28.49
N ALA A 518 33.77 51.29 -29.64
CA ALA A 518 34.46 51.79 -30.83
C ALA A 518 33.72 52.94 -31.56
N GLN A 519 32.41 53.10 -31.34
CA GLN A 519 31.61 54.22 -31.89
C GLN A 519 31.58 55.47 -31.00
N LYS A 520 32.12 55.41 -29.77
CA LYS A 520 32.31 56.56 -28.87
C LYS A 520 33.74 57.09 -28.97
#